data_AF-A0A8J9T2Q1-F1
#
_entry.id   AF-A0A8J9T2Q1-F1
#
_cell.length_a   1.000
_cell.length_b   1.000
_cell.length_c   1.000
_cell.angle_alpha   90.00
_cell.angle_beta   90.00
_cell.angle_gamma   90.00
#
_symmetry.space_group_name_H-M   'P 1'
#
loop_
_entity.id
_entity.type
_entity.pdbx_description
1 polymer ?
#
loop_
_entity_poly.entity_id
_entity_poly.type
_entity_poly.pdbx_seq_one_letter_code
_entity_poly.pdbx_strand_id
1 'polypeptide(L)'
;VLPYNIHKFQAWTFQLQWDEDANDEAQGMEVDATTGAQPTNAVVMFDRSLSFTIVHRMTLKRNQGPFAVLSEYNKKALEYGLPPFGNAIATFSVQAPMSEEAKKFCVNVKEDIHGIIQLSLAQLMEEIANKEESEMSDPSPLKDGEEDAAPENKKKVKKTNLVFATTRPLDWTDGKIQKAYQVELAMALKDKL
;
A
#
# COMPACT_ATOMS: atom_id res chain seq x y z
N VAL A 1 -33.73 11.53 7.55
CA VAL A 1 -33.15 10.59 6.56
C VAL A 1 -32.45 9.50 7.35
N LEU A 2 -32.85 8.24 7.18
CA LEU A 2 -32.17 7.11 7.84
C LEU A 2 -30.86 6.81 7.08
N PRO A 3 -29.77 6.46 7.79
CA PRO A 3 -28.54 6.05 7.13
C PRO A 3 -28.78 4.74 6.36
N TYR A 4 -28.35 4.71 5.10
CA TYR A 4 -28.34 3.51 4.27
C TYR A 4 -26.88 3.12 3.98
N ASN A 5 -26.60 1.82 3.97
CA ASN A 5 -25.30 1.28 3.64
C ASN A 5 -25.44 0.40 2.38
N ILE A 6 -24.62 0.68 1.37
CA ILE A 6 -24.64 -0.04 0.09
C ILE A 6 -23.35 -0.86 0.03
N HIS A 7 -23.52 -2.18 -0.07
CA HIS A 7 -22.42 -3.10 -0.29
C HIS A 7 -22.35 -3.45 -1.78
N LYS A 8 -21.20 -3.19 -2.40
CA LYS A 8 -20.88 -3.66 -3.74
C LYS A 8 -19.73 -4.65 -3.65
N PHE A 9 -19.79 -5.67 -4.50
CA PHE A 9 -18.82 -6.75 -4.51
C PHE A 9 -17.94 -6.66 -5.74
N GLN A 10 -16.66 -6.98 -5.56
CA GLN A 10 -15.69 -7.06 -6.63
C GLN A 10 -15.93 -8.32 -7.48
N ALA A 11 -16.00 -8.13 -8.81
CA ALA A 11 -16.32 -9.20 -9.75
C ALA A 11 -15.11 -10.11 -10.06
N TRP A 12 -13.90 -9.53 -10.08
CA TRP A 12 -12.68 -10.18 -10.56
C TRP A 12 -11.53 -9.99 -9.58
N THR A 13 -10.77 -11.04 -9.31
CA THR A 13 -9.56 -10.99 -8.48
C THR A 13 -8.46 -10.18 -9.16
N PHE A 14 -7.76 -9.34 -8.42
CA PHE A 14 -6.52 -8.71 -8.87
C PHE A 14 -5.39 -8.90 -7.86
N GLN A 15 -4.17 -8.84 -8.37
CA GLN A 15 -2.94 -9.04 -7.63
C GLN A 15 -2.07 -7.79 -7.69
N LEU A 16 -1.20 -7.67 -6.70
CA LEU A 16 -0.20 -6.63 -6.63
C LEU A 16 1.17 -7.29 -6.82
N GLN A 17 2.01 -6.70 -7.65
CA GLN A 17 3.38 -7.14 -7.91
C GLN A 17 4.36 -6.00 -7.61
N TRP A 18 5.59 -6.31 -7.24
CA TRP A 18 6.63 -5.32 -6.99
C TRP A 18 7.99 -5.78 -7.50
N ASP A 19 8.89 -4.82 -7.73
CA ASP A 19 10.23 -5.10 -8.28
C ASP A 19 11.05 -6.01 -7.35
N GLU A 20 11.87 -6.91 -7.88
CA GLU A 20 12.83 -7.69 -7.09
C GLU A 20 14.02 -6.80 -6.68
N ASP A 21 14.56 -6.95 -5.47
CA ASP A 21 15.86 -6.33 -5.14
C ASP A 21 16.96 -7.38 -5.42
N ALA A 22 18.03 -6.97 -6.11
CA ALA A 22 19.14 -7.84 -6.50
C ALA A 22 20.03 -8.37 -5.35
N ASN A 23 19.67 -8.15 -4.08
CA ASN A 23 20.47 -8.54 -2.91
C ASN A 23 19.58 -9.34 -1.94
N ASP A 24 19.55 -10.64 -2.18
CA ASP A 24 18.43 -11.52 -1.88
C ASP A 24 18.77 -12.48 -0.73
N GLU A 25 18.41 -12.13 0.51
CA GLU A 25 18.29 -13.09 1.64
C GLU A 25 17.21 -12.70 2.69
N ALA A 26 16.67 -11.47 2.66
CA ALA A 26 15.74 -10.99 3.71
C ALA A 26 14.37 -10.52 3.18
N GLN A 27 14.00 -10.90 1.96
CA GLN A 27 12.71 -10.53 1.38
C GLN A 27 11.63 -11.51 1.81
N GLY A 28 10.73 -11.06 2.68
CA GLY A 28 9.51 -11.76 3.03
C GLY A 28 8.44 -10.73 3.28
N MET A 29 7.33 -10.83 2.56
CA MET A 29 6.13 -10.11 2.95
C MET A 29 5.68 -10.69 4.29
N GLU A 30 5.78 -9.91 5.36
CA GLU A 30 5.10 -10.24 6.62
C GLU A 30 3.61 -9.95 6.39
N VAL A 31 2.91 -10.94 5.83
CA VAL A 31 1.44 -10.99 5.82
C VAL A 31 1.03 -11.44 7.22
N ASP A 32 0.15 -10.69 7.87
CA ASP A 32 -0.45 -11.08 9.14
C ASP A 32 -1.00 -12.52 9.01
N ALA A 33 -0.63 -13.38 9.97
CA ALA A 33 -0.43 -14.81 9.75
C ALA A 33 -1.69 -15.58 9.29
N THR A 34 -1.70 -16.09 8.05
CA THR A 34 -2.58 -17.22 7.67
C THR A 34 -2.10 -18.09 6.51
N THR A 35 -1.04 -17.73 5.78
CA THR A 35 -0.53 -18.57 4.70
C THR A 35 1.00 -18.56 4.72
N GLY A 36 1.61 -19.71 5.05
CA GLY A 36 3.05 -19.93 5.02
C GLY A 36 3.62 -19.95 3.60
N ALA A 37 3.47 -18.84 2.88
CA ALA A 37 3.90 -18.71 1.49
C ALA A 37 5.38 -18.32 1.40
N GLN A 38 6.10 -19.01 0.51
CA GLN A 38 7.45 -18.66 0.04
C GLN A 38 7.49 -17.20 -0.44
N PRO A 39 8.65 -16.53 -0.39
CA PRO A 39 8.75 -15.14 -0.84
C PRO A 39 8.47 -15.07 -2.35
N THR A 40 7.27 -14.61 -2.69
CA THR A 40 6.88 -14.28 -4.05
C THR A 40 6.67 -12.77 -4.12
N ASN A 41 7.21 -12.14 -5.16
CA ASN A 41 7.08 -10.72 -5.50
C ASN A 41 5.66 -10.31 -5.95
N ALA A 42 4.66 -11.16 -5.69
CA ALA A 42 3.28 -10.99 -6.06
C ALA A 42 2.37 -11.48 -4.95
N VAL A 43 1.28 -10.75 -4.70
CA VAL A 43 0.26 -11.10 -3.70
C VAL A 43 -1.14 -10.82 -4.22
N VAL A 44 -2.04 -11.76 -3.99
CA VAL A 44 -3.47 -11.57 -4.22
C VAL A 44 -4.09 -11.02 -2.93
N MET A 45 -4.33 -9.70 -2.89
CA MET A 45 -4.99 -9.05 -1.74
C MET A 45 -6.48 -8.83 -1.94
N PHE A 46 -6.94 -8.83 -3.19
CA PHE A 46 -8.30 -8.45 -3.53
C PHE A 46 -8.94 -9.57 -4.32
N ASP A 47 -9.62 -10.46 -3.60
CA ASP A 47 -10.31 -11.60 -4.18
C ASP A 47 -11.75 -11.27 -4.60
N ARG A 48 -12.34 -12.17 -5.38
CA ARG A 48 -13.75 -12.08 -5.77
C ARG A 48 -14.63 -12.05 -4.54
N SER A 49 -15.78 -11.39 -4.68
CA SER A 49 -16.80 -11.32 -3.64
C SER A 49 -16.36 -10.56 -2.38
N LEU A 50 -15.19 -9.93 -2.36
CA LEU A 50 -14.88 -8.91 -1.38
C LEU A 50 -15.74 -7.67 -1.65
N SER A 51 -16.21 -7.05 -0.57
CA SER A 51 -16.96 -5.81 -0.67
C SER A 51 -16.02 -4.60 -0.61
N PHE A 52 -16.15 -3.66 -1.54
CA PHE A 52 -15.50 -2.35 -1.43
C PHE A 52 -16.47 -1.32 -0.83
N THR A 53 -16.01 -0.33 -0.08
CA THR A 53 -14.63 0.17 0.15
C THR A 53 -13.78 -0.75 1.06
N ILE A 54 -12.60 -1.19 0.61
CA ILE A 54 -11.69 -2.02 1.41
C ILE A 54 -10.24 -1.49 1.33
N VAL A 55 -9.49 -1.60 2.44
CA VAL A 55 -8.09 -1.19 2.52
C VAL A 55 -7.26 -2.39 2.98
N HIS A 56 -6.26 -2.75 2.19
CA HIS A 56 -5.27 -3.75 2.54
C HIS A 56 -3.91 -3.09 2.78
N ARG A 57 -3.23 -3.52 3.84
CA ARG A 57 -1.88 -3.08 4.17
C ARG A 57 -0.89 -4.15 3.76
N MET A 58 0.16 -3.74 3.05
CA MET A 58 1.33 -4.56 2.74
C MET A 58 2.56 -3.98 3.43
N THR A 59 3.47 -4.86 3.84
CA THR A 59 4.78 -4.46 4.37
C THR A 59 5.86 -5.11 3.51
N LEU A 60 6.74 -4.28 2.95
CA LEU A 60 7.86 -4.68 2.10
C LEU A 60 9.16 -4.34 2.82
N LYS A 61 10.15 -5.24 2.80
CA LYS A 61 11.50 -4.94 3.29
C LYS A 61 12.39 -4.69 2.07
N ARG A 62 12.95 -3.48 1.96
CA ARG A 62 13.79 -3.07 0.82
C ARG A 62 14.96 -2.21 1.27
N ASN A 63 16.06 -2.23 0.54
CA ASN A 63 17.21 -1.33 0.74
C ASN A 63 17.47 -0.42 -0.48
N GLN A 64 16.81 -0.67 -1.61
CA GLN A 64 16.97 0.09 -2.83
C GLN A 64 16.08 1.34 -2.87
N GLY A 65 16.37 2.24 -3.81
CA GLY A 65 15.71 3.53 -3.98
C GLY A 65 14.24 3.43 -4.46
N PRO A 66 13.76 4.35 -5.30
CA PRO A 66 12.38 4.35 -5.77
C PRO A 66 11.97 2.99 -6.37
N PHE A 67 10.77 2.52 -6.03
CA PHE A 67 10.24 1.23 -6.51
C PHE A 67 8.82 1.38 -7.03
N ALA A 68 8.40 0.43 -7.87
CA ALA A 68 7.04 0.37 -8.39
C ALA A 68 6.25 -0.80 -7.78
N VAL A 69 4.96 -0.57 -7.54
CA VAL A 69 3.96 -1.60 -7.24
C VAL A 69 2.97 -1.61 -8.40
N LEU A 70 2.90 -2.73 -9.12
CA LEU A 70 2.01 -2.96 -10.24
C LEU A 70 0.73 -3.63 -9.75
N SER A 71 -0.41 -3.20 -10.25
CA SER A 71 -1.72 -3.81 -10.01
C SER A 71 -2.29 -4.35 -11.30
N GLU A 72 -2.59 -5.65 -11.30
CA GLU A 72 -3.06 -6.36 -12.49
C GLU A 72 -4.12 -7.39 -12.12
N TYR A 73 -5.07 -7.66 -13.01
CA TYR A 73 -6.00 -8.76 -12.82
C TYR A 73 -5.26 -10.10 -12.76
N ASN A 74 -5.68 -10.95 -11.82
CA ASN A 74 -5.10 -12.29 -11.70
C ASN A 74 -5.52 -13.15 -12.91
N LYS A 75 -4.67 -14.10 -13.34
CA LYS A 75 -5.00 -15.00 -14.46
C LYS A 75 -6.31 -15.76 -14.28
N LYS A 76 -6.69 -16.07 -13.03
CA LYS A 76 -7.99 -16.69 -12.70
C LYS A 76 -9.19 -15.81 -13.05
N ALA A 77 -9.03 -14.49 -13.18
CA ALA A 77 -10.10 -13.60 -13.58
C ALA A 77 -10.65 -13.92 -14.98
N LEU A 78 -9.82 -14.49 -15.87
CA LEU A 78 -10.23 -14.93 -17.21
C LEU A 78 -11.30 -16.03 -17.13
N GLU A 79 -11.22 -16.93 -16.15
CA GLU A 79 -12.22 -17.98 -15.91
C GLU A 79 -13.58 -17.40 -15.49
N TYR A 80 -13.57 -16.16 -14.99
CA TYR A 80 -14.76 -15.43 -14.53
C TYR A 80 -15.21 -14.33 -15.49
N GLY A 81 -14.83 -14.44 -16.77
CA GLY A 81 -15.34 -13.57 -17.84
C GLY A 81 -14.61 -12.24 -18.00
N LEU A 82 -13.41 -12.08 -17.43
CA LEU A 82 -12.54 -10.95 -17.78
C LEU A 82 -12.10 -11.08 -19.26
N PRO A 83 -12.15 -10.01 -20.07
CA PRO A 83 -11.57 -10.01 -21.40
C PRO A 83 -10.07 -10.34 -21.38
N PRO A 84 -9.52 -10.97 -22.44
CA PRO A 84 -8.11 -11.38 -22.48
C PRO A 84 -7.11 -10.22 -22.65
N PHE A 85 -7.61 -8.99 -22.79
CA PHE A 85 -6.82 -7.78 -22.99
C PHE A 85 -7.09 -6.77 -21.87
N GLY A 86 -6.09 -5.94 -21.56
CA GLY A 86 -6.26 -4.88 -20.55
C GLY A 86 -6.13 -5.37 -19.10
N ASN A 87 -5.20 -6.28 -18.83
CA ASN A 87 -4.99 -6.83 -17.49
C ASN A 87 -4.38 -5.81 -16.51
N ALA A 88 -3.60 -4.85 -17.01
CA ALA A 88 -2.96 -3.83 -16.20
C ALA A 88 -3.98 -2.80 -15.71
N ILE A 89 -4.03 -2.56 -14.40
CA ILE A 89 -4.99 -1.66 -13.76
C ILE A 89 -4.32 -0.34 -13.37
N ALA A 90 -3.24 -0.41 -12.59
CA ALA A 90 -2.53 0.76 -12.09
C ALA A 90 -1.07 0.44 -11.78
N THR A 91 -0.21 1.45 -11.90
CA THR A 91 1.16 1.41 -11.42
C THR A 91 1.32 2.47 -10.33
N PHE A 92 1.86 2.08 -9.19
CA PHE A 92 2.15 2.97 -8.07
C PHE A 92 3.66 3.13 -7.94
N SER A 93 4.17 4.32 -8.22
CA SER A 93 5.60 4.63 -8.08
C SER A 93 5.84 5.29 -6.73
N VAL A 94 6.59 4.63 -5.85
CA VAL A 94 6.89 5.11 -4.49
C VAL A 94 8.31 5.65 -4.45
N GLN A 95 8.47 6.90 -4.04
CA GLN A 95 9.79 7.51 -3.83
C GLN A 95 10.32 7.04 -2.47
N ALA A 96 11.30 6.14 -2.51
CA ALA A 96 11.96 5.60 -1.32
C ALA A 96 13.42 6.07 -1.25
N PRO A 97 13.92 6.41 -0.05
CA PRO A 97 15.33 6.71 0.15
C PRO A 97 16.16 5.43 0.09
N MET A 98 17.31 5.49 -0.58
CA MET A 98 18.28 4.40 -0.60
C MET A 98 18.95 4.24 0.77
N SER A 99 19.24 2.99 1.16
CA SER A 99 19.83 2.64 2.44
C SER A 99 20.76 1.44 2.28
N GLU A 100 21.80 1.35 3.11
CA GLU A 100 22.65 0.15 3.15
C GLU A 100 21.90 -1.03 3.82
N GLU A 101 21.10 -0.73 4.84
CA GLU A 101 20.25 -1.70 5.54
C GLU A 101 18.84 -1.79 4.94
N ALA A 102 18.24 -2.98 4.98
CA ALA A 102 16.86 -3.20 4.57
C ALA A 102 15.88 -2.51 5.53
N LYS A 103 15.16 -1.51 5.02
CA LYS A 103 14.13 -0.77 5.77
C LYS A 103 12.75 -1.36 5.49
N LYS A 104 11.86 -1.26 6.47
CA LYS A 104 10.46 -1.69 6.36
C LYS A 104 9.62 -0.56 5.75
N PHE A 105 8.95 -0.84 4.65
CA PHE A 105 8.02 0.04 3.96
C PHE A 105 6.61 -0.50 4.12
N CYS A 106 5.69 0.31 4.65
CA CYS A 106 4.27 -0.02 4.70
C CYS A 106 3.52 0.72 3.61
N VAL A 107 2.80 -0.03 2.78
CA VAL A 107 1.97 0.51 1.71
C VAL A 107 0.53 0.07 1.94
N ASN A 108 -0.40 1.00 1.97
CA ASN A 108 -1.82 0.72 2.06
C ASN A 108 -2.45 0.92 0.69
N VAL A 109 -3.06 -0.13 0.16
CA VAL A 109 -3.83 -0.10 -1.09
C VAL A 109 -5.31 -0.13 -0.74
N LYS A 110 -6.05 0.83 -1.30
CA LYS A 110 -7.48 1.03 -1.07
C LYS A 110 -8.23 0.84 -2.38
N GLU A 111 -9.35 0.14 -2.31
CA GLU A 111 -10.40 0.20 -3.33
C GLU A 111 -11.48 1.19 -2.87
N ASP A 112 -11.79 2.19 -3.70
CA ASP A 112 -12.73 3.26 -3.36
C ASP A 112 -14.20 2.87 -3.54
N ILE A 113 -15.14 3.75 -3.16
CA ILE A 113 -16.58 3.60 -3.40
C ILE A 113 -16.96 3.40 -4.88
N HIS A 114 -16.05 3.75 -5.79
CA HIS A 114 -16.19 3.58 -7.23
C HIS A 114 -15.60 2.26 -7.76
N GLY A 115 -15.03 1.41 -6.89
CA GLY A 115 -14.28 0.20 -7.32
C GLY A 115 -12.92 0.52 -7.91
N ILE A 116 -12.39 1.72 -7.64
CA ILE A 116 -11.13 2.22 -8.19
C ILE A 116 -10.01 1.96 -7.18
N ILE A 117 -8.95 1.30 -7.63
CA ILE A 117 -7.78 0.99 -6.81
C ILE A 117 -6.84 2.21 -6.74
N GLN A 118 -6.44 2.56 -5.52
CA GLN A 118 -5.53 3.67 -5.24
C GLN A 118 -4.61 3.34 -4.08
N LEU A 119 -3.41 3.91 -4.09
CA LEU A 119 -2.52 3.85 -2.95
C LEU A 119 -2.99 4.92 -1.94
N SER A 120 -3.37 4.50 -0.74
CA SER A 120 -3.88 5.41 0.30
C SER A 120 -2.77 5.96 1.19
N LEU A 121 -1.71 5.18 1.43
CA LEU A 121 -0.60 5.57 2.28
C LEU A 121 0.67 4.79 1.91
N ALA A 122 1.82 5.48 1.82
CA ALA A 122 3.14 4.86 1.78
C ALA A 122 3.99 5.42 2.92
N GLN A 123 4.55 4.56 3.75
CA GLN A 123 5.32 4.94 4.94
C GLN A 123 6.61 4.13 5.06
N LEU A 124 7.70 4.81 5.39
CA LEU A 124 8.93 4.20 5.86
C LEU A 124 8.84 4.00 7.39
N MET A 125 9.13 2.79 7.85
CA MET A 125 9.24 2.43 9.26
C MET A 125 10.71 2.18 9.60
N GLU A 126 11.30 3.08 10.36
CA GLU A 126 12.66 2.93 10.90
C GLU A 126 12.58 2.45 12.35
N GLU A 127 13.17 1.29 12.65
CA GLU A 127 13.39 0.84 14.02
C GLU A 127 14.57 1.62 14.61
N ILE A 128 14.29 2.51 15.57
CA ILE A 128 15.37 3.17 16.32
C ILE A 128 15.89 2.15 17.34
N ALA A 129 17.10 1.64 17.12
CA ALA A 129 17.83 0.91 18.16
C ALA A 129 18.18 1.88 19.29
N ASN A 130 17.72 1.59 20.51
CA ASN A 130 18.01 2.39 21.69
C ASN A 130 19.50 2.23 22.03
N LYS A 131 20.35 3.16 21.56
CA LYS A 131 21.72 3.36 22.04
C LYS A 131 21.76 4.73 22.72
N GLU A 132 22.51 4.81 23.83
CA GLU A 132 22.63 5.87 24.84
C GLU A 132 21.65 5.69 26.02
N GLU A 133 22.07 5.51 27.28
CA GLU A 133 23.39 5.45 27.91
C GLU A 133 23.22 4.82 29.30
N SER A 134 24.15 3.95 29.67
CA SER A 134 24.42 3.51 31.04
C SER A 134 25.16 4.61 31.81
N GLU A 135 25.03 4.57 33.14
CA GLU A 135 25.71 5.38 34.17
C GLU A 135 25.03 6.69 34.61
N MET A 136 24.24 6.60 35.68
CA MET A 136 24.66 7.11 37.00
C MET A 136 23.81 6.45 38.10
N SER A 137 24.55 5.94 39.08
CA SER A 137 24.16 5.17 40.26
C SER A 137 23.20 5.88 41.23
N ASP A 138 22.14 5.17 41.64
CA ASP A 138 21.62 4.87 43.02
C ASP A 138 21.68 5.94 44.15
N PRO A 139 20.86 5.86 45.24
CA PRO A 139 20.06 4.71 45.67
C PRO A 139 18.59 4.97 46.11
N SER A 140 17.85 3.87 46.04
CA SER A 140 16.55 3.56 46.67
C SER A 140 16.58 3.73 48.22
N PRO A 141 15.45 3.66 48.97
CA PRO A 141 14.88 2.35 49.28
C PRO A 141 13.33 2.25 49.44
N LEU A 142 12.83 1.16 48.85
CA LEU A 142 11.98 0.11 49.46
C LEU A 142 10.55 0.43 49.92
N LYS A 143 9.58 -0.20 49.25
CA LYS A 143 8.73 -1.21 49.92
C LYS A 143 8.19 -2.27 48.96
N ASP A 144 8.50 -3.53 49.29
CA ASP A 144 8.06 -4.83 48.75
C ASP A 144 6.53 -4.95 48.60
N GLY A 145 5.90 -5.79 47.78
CA GLY A 145 6.18 -6.94 46.88
C GLY A 145 4.80 -7.28 46.23
N GLU A 146 4.59 -8.03 45.15
CA GLU A 146 5.21 -9.27 44.66
C GLU A 146 4.60 -9.57 43.24
N GLU A 147 5.47 -9.92 42.28
CA GLU A 147 5.33 -10.74 41.04
C GLU A 147 4.22 -10.52 39.97
N ASP A 148 4.43 -10.70 38.66
CA ASP A 148 5.59 -10.69 37.74
C ASP A 148 5.01 -10.80 36.31
N ALA A 149 5.31 -9.86 35.43
CA ALA A 149 5.25 -10.00 33.96
C ALA A 149 5.89 -8.75 33.33
N ALA A 150 7.10 -8.94 32.82
CA ALA A 150 7.98 -7.93 32.24
C ALA A 150 7.28 -6.90 31.32
N PRO A 151 7.60 -5.59 31.44
CA PRO A 151 7.19 -4.61 30.45
C PRO A 151 8.03 -4.81 29.19
N GLU A 152 7.44 -5.49 28.20
CA GLU A 152 8.03 -5.61 26.87
C GLU A 152 8.33 -4.21 26.31
N ASN A 153 9.61 -3.91 26.13
CA ASN A 153 10.15 -2.66 25.62
C ASN A 153 9.47 -2.28 24.29
N LYS A 154 8.51 -1.35 24.32
CA LYS A 154 7.92 -0.76 23.11
C LYS A 154 8.97 0.06 22.38
N LYS A 155 9.66 -0.57 21.43
CA LYS A 155 10.56 0.08 20.45
C LYS A 155 9.85 1.27 19.81
N LYS A 156 10.45 2.46 19.90
CA LYS A 156 9.93 3.67 19.23
C LYS A 156 10.20 3.55 17.72
N VAL A 157 9.14 3.36 16.93
CA VAL A 157 9.22 3.31 15.46
C VAL A 157 8.98 4.70 14.89
N LYS A 158 9.94 5.22 14.12
CA LYS A 158 9.75 6.46 13.37
C LYS A 158 9.03 6.14 12.06
N LYS A 159 7.90 6.82 11.82
CA LYS A 159 7.12 6.69 10.58
C LYS A 159 7.33 7.94 9.73
N THR A 160 7.82 7.77 8.51
CA THR A 160 8.00 8.85 7.55
C THR A 160 7.08 8.62 6.36
N ASN A 161 6.19 9.56 6.05
CA ASN A 161 5.32 9.45 4.87
C ASN A 161 6.18 9.63 3.61
N LEU A 162 5.95 8.76 2.63
CA LEU A 162 6.64 8.80 1.34
C LEU A 162 5.74 9.42 0.28
N VAL A 163 6.36 10.09 -0.69
CA VAL A 163 5.68 10.61 -1.87
C VAL A 163 5.47 9.45 -2.83
N PHE A 164 4.26 9.33 -3.37
CA PHE A 164 3.94 8.34 -4.38
C PHE A 164 3.13 8.96 -5.51
N ALA A 165 3.26 8.38 -6.69
CA ALA A 165 2.47 8.72 -7.87
C ALA A 165 1.68 7.49 -8.32
N THR A 166 0.45 7.69 -8.78
CA THR A 166 -0.37 6.64 -9.39
C THR A 166 -0.50 6.95 -10.86
N THR A 167 -0.21 5.98 -11.72
CA THR A 167 -0.47 6.07 -13.15
C THR A 167 -1.43 4.95 -13.55
N ARG A 168 -2.40 5.26 -14.41
CA ARG A 168 -3.32 4.26 -14.94
C ARG A 168 -3.38 4.37 -16.46
N PRO A 169 -3.56 3.25 -17.18
CA PRO A 169 -3.65 3.28 -18.64
C PRO A 169 -4.81 4.13 -19.18
N LEU A 170 -5.91 4.23 -18.41
CA LEU A 170 -7.14 4.91 -18.83
C LEU A 170 -7.21 6.38 -18.36
N ASP A 171 -6.28 6.81 -17.50
CA ASP A 171 -6.31 8.17 -16.98
C ASP A 171 -5.95 9.18 -18.08
N TRP A 172 -6.71 10.27 -18.13
CA TRP A 172 -6.41 11.37 -19.02
C TRP A 172 -5.37 12.28 -18.38
N THR A 173 -4.43 12.74 -19.18
CA THR A 173 -3.50 13.77 -18.72
C THR A 173 -4.23 15.11 -18.60
N ASP A 174 -3.76 15.98 -17.70
CA ASP A 174 -4.34 17.31 -17.48
C ASP A 174 -4.47 18.11 -18.79
N GLY A 175 -3.49 17.99 -19.68
CA GLY A 175 -3.54 18.63 -21.01
C GLY A 175 -4.66 18.09 -21.90
N LYS A 176 -4.97 16.79 -21.85
CA LYS A 176 -6.11 16.21 -22.58
C LYS A 176 -7.44 16.69 -22.01
N ILE A 177 -7.55 16.74 -20.67
CA ILE A 177 -8.73 17.22 -19.96
C ILE A 177 -9.01 18.68 -20.33
N GLN A 178 -8.01 19.55 -20.24
CA GLN A 178 -8.14 20.97 -20.58
C GLN A 178 -8.53 21.19 -22.05
N LYS A 179 -7.92 20.44 -22.96
CA LYS A 179 -8.27 20.52 -24.39
C LYS A 179 -9.73 20.13 -24.64
N ALA A 180 -10.19 19.03 -24.06
CA ALA A 180 -11.58 18.61 -24.20
C ALA A 180 -12.55 19.61 -23.56
N TYR A 181 -12.20 20.16 -22.40
CA TYR A 181 -12.98 21.20 -21.73
C TYR A 181 -13.14 22.46 -22.59
N GLN A 182 -12.06 22.93 -23.24
CA GLN A 182 -12.14 24.10 -24.12
C GLN A 182 -13.03 23.85 -25.35
N VAL A 183 -12.97 22.64 -25.91
CA VAL A 183 -13.84 22.24 -27.02
C VAL A 183 -15.31 22.23 -26.59
N GLU A 184 -15.60 21.64 -25.43
CA GLU A 184 -16.96 21.62 -24.86
C GLU A 184 -17.47 23.04 -24.58
N LEU A 185 -16.64 23.91 -24.01
CA LEU A 185 -16.99 25.30 -23.74
C LEU A 185 -17.32 26.04 -25.04
N ALA A 186 -16.54 25.85 -26.10
CA ALA A 186 -16.80 26.47 -27.40
C ALA A 186 -18.13 25.98 -28.02
N MET A 187 -18.44 24.69 -27.91
CA MET A 187 -19.72 24.12 -28.37
C MET A 187 -20.89 24.67 -27.55
N ALA A 188 -20.77 24.67 -26.22
CA ALA A 188 -21.81 25.19 -25.32
C ALA A 188 -22.07 26.70 -25.51
N LEU A 189 -21.05 27.49 -25.85
CA LEU A 189 -21.24 28.90 -26.20
C LEU A 189 -21.96 29.07 -27.53
N LYS A 190 -21.66 28.22 -28.51
CA LYS A 190 -22.32 28.24 -29.82
C LYS A 190 -23.78 27.84 -29.73
N ASP A 191 -24.12 26.85 -28.90
CA ASP A 191 -25.51 26.39 -28.70
C ASP A 191 -26.39 27.40 -27.95
N LYS A 192 -25.76 28.36 -27.24
CA LYS A 192 -26.47 29.44 -26.55
C LYS A 192 -26.85 30.62 -27.46
N LEU A 193 -26.28 30.71 -28.67
CA LEU A 193 -26.53 31.77 -29.65
C LEU A 193 -27.65 31.39 -30.62
#